data_AF-A0A0K1QCK5-F1
#
_entry.id   AF-A0A0K1QCK5-F1
#
_cell.length_a   1.000
_cell.length_b   1.000
_cell.length_c   1.000
_cell.angle_alpha   90.00
_cell.angle_beta   90.00
_cell.angle_gamma   90.00
#
_symmetry.space_group_name_H-M   'P 1'
#
loop_
_entity.id
_entity.type
_entity.pdbx_description
1 polymer ?
#
loop_
_entity_poly.entity_id
_entity_poly.type
_entity_poly.pdbx_seq_one_letter_code
_entity_poly.pdbx_strand_id
1 'polypeptide(L)'
;MLSSLEMPRIELERIEQAEDQAQRSTESFDRIAFAEHAVALVRPAGTTVAICGGSRRVKLEAGRVWGRGPSARWAVLSVPRDASRRAIANAVLELGIDKDRPWVLDVLLAGANAEPKEP
;
A
#
# COMPACT_ATOMS: atom_id res chain seq x y z
N MET A 1 -31.68 38.89 -13.59
CA MET A 1 -32.13 37.93 -12.56
C MET A 1 -31.22 36.72 -12.65
N LEU A 2 -30.51 36.42 -11.57
CA LEU A 2 -29.35 35.52 -11.55
C LEU A 2 -29.77 34.05 -11.68
N SER A 3 -29.09 33.37 -12.60
CA SER A 3 -29.16 31.94 -12.90
C SER A 3 -28.84 31.10 -11.67
N SER A 4 -29.71 30.14 -11.34
CA SER A 4 -29.40 29.06 -10.41
C SER A 4 -28.19 28.27 -10.91
N LEU A 5 -27.07 28.35 -10.20
CA LEU A 5 -25.98 27.39 -10.30
C LEU A 5 -26.35 26.18 -9.44
N GLU A 6 -26.97 25.20 -10.07
CA GLU A 6 -27.19 23.87 -9.50
C GLU A 6 -25.83 23.18 -9.39
N MET A 7 -25.23 23.18 -8.19
CA MET A 7 -23.97 22.48 -7.97
C MET A 7 -24.21 20.96 -7.96
N PRO A 8 -23.48 20.17 -8.76
CA PRO A 8 -23.58 18.73 -8.71
C PRO A 8 -23.09 18.24 -7.33
N ARG A 9 -23.97 17.58 -6.57
CA ARG A 9 -23.60 16.84 -5.35
C ARG A 9 -22.76 15.63 -5.79
N ILE A 10 -21.45 15.79 -5.87
CA ILE A 10 -20.53 14.67 -6.13
C ILE A 10 -20.67 13.67 -4.97
N GLU A 11 -21.02 12.43 -5.31
CA GLU A 11 -21.24 11.28 -4.41
C GLU A 11 -19.95 10.91 -3.66
N LEU A 12 -19.72 11.48 -2.47
CA LEU A 12 -18.60 11.11 -1.61
C LEU A 12 -18.67 9.63 -1.15
N GLU A 13 -19.87 9.08 -0.96
CA GLU A 13 -20.07 7.69 -0.51
C GLU A 13 -19.59 6.63 -1.51
N ARG A 14 -19.68 6.89 -2.81
CA ARG A 14 -19.35 5.89 -3.85
C ARG A 14 -17.84 5.66 -3.96
N ILE A 15 -17.02 6.64 -3.57
CA ILE A 15 -15.56 6.56 -3.63
C ILE A 15 -15.03 5.65 -2.53
N GLU A 16 -15.50 5.81 -1.29
CA GLU A 16 -15.03 5.02 -0.14
C GLU A 16 -15.34 3.51 -0.31
N GLN A 17 -16.52 3.15 -0.83
CA GLN A 17 -16.88 1.74 -1.08
C GLN A 17 -16.03 1.10 -2.19
N ALA A 18 -15.66 1.86 -3.22
CA ALA A 18 -14.80 1.38 -4.29
C ALA A 18 -13.36 1.14 -3.79
N GLU A 19 -12.88 1.97 -2.87
CA GLU A 19 -11.57 1.81 -2.22
C GLU A 19 -11.53 0.59 -1.29
N ASP A 20 -12.59 0.33 -0.54
CA ASP A 20 -12.69 -0.85 0.32
C ASP A 20 -12.74 -2.15 -0.50
N GLN A 21 -13.46 -2.17 -1.62
CA GLN A 21 -13.49 -3.34 -2.52
C GLN A 21 -12.14 -3.56 -3.19
N ALA A 22 -11.48 -2.48 -3.62
CA ALA A 22 -10.13 -2.52 -4.16
C ALA A 22 -9.07 -3.05 -3.19
N GLN A 23 -9.30 -2.89 -1.88
CA GLN A 23 -8.41 -3.37 -0.85
C GLN A 23 -8.45 -4.88 -0.67
N ARG A 24 -9.53 -5.54 -1.11
CA ARG A 24 -9.75 -6.97 -0.90
C ARG A 24 -9.56 -7.76 -2.20
N SER A 25 -9.10 -8.99 -2.08
CA SER A 25 -8.93 -9.94 -3.17
C SER A 25 -9.07 -11.37 -2.67
N THR A 26 -9.74 -12.20 -3.47
CA THR A 26 -9.85 -13.65 -3.28
C THR A 26 -8.66 -14.42 -3.85
N GLU A 27 -7.69 -13.72 -4.44
CA GLU A 27 -6.50 -14.32 -5.02
C GLU A 27 -5.69 -15.12 -3.99
N SER A 28 -5.21 -16.30 -4.39
CA SER A 28 -4.34 -17.16 -3.60
C SER A 28 -2.87 -16.76 -3.78
N PHE A 29 -2.31 -16.09 -2.78
CA PHE A 29 -0.87 -15.80 -2.68
C PHE A 29 -0.49 -15.54 -1.21
N ASP A 30 0.80 -15.68 -0.92
CA ASP A 30 1.35 -15.27 0.38
C ASP A 30 1.48 -13.75 0.44
N ARG A 31 0.56 -13.15 1.22
CA ARG A 31 0.46 -11.70 1.40
C ARG A 31 1.61 -11.12 2.22
N ILE A 32 2.17 -11.89 3.15
CA ILE A 32 3.29 -11.44 3.98
C ILE A 32 4.57 -11.49 3.17
N ALA A 33 4.82 -12.59 2.46
CA ALA A 33 5.97 -12.70 1.56
C ALA A 33 5.93 -11.64 0.45
N PHE A 34 4.74 -11.36 -0.12
CA PHE A 34 4.58 -10.27 -1.08
C PHE A 34 4.90 -8.90 -0.48
N ALA A 35 4.44 -8.62 0.75
CA ALA A 35 4.73 -7.37 1.45
C ALA A 35 6.23 -7.21 1.75
N GLU A 36 6.90 -8.28 2.19
CA GLU A 36 8.35 -8.31 2.42
C GLU A 36 9.11 -8.00 1.13
N HIS A 37 8.75 -8.66 0.02
CA HIS A 37 9.33 -8.41 -1.28
C HIS A 37 9.12 -6.96 -1.73
N ALA A 38 7.92 -6.42 -1.53
CA ALA A 38 7.60 -5.05 -1.89
C ALA A 38 8.44 -4.04 -1.11
N VAL A 39 8.59 -4.23 0.20
CA VAL A 39 9.45 -3.38 1.05
C VAL A 39 10.91 -3.48 0.62
N ALA A 40 11.39 -4.68 0.27
CA ALA A 40 12.74 -4.90 -0.22
C ALA A 40 13.03 -4.20 -1.57
N LEU A 41 12.00 -4.01 -2.41
CA LEU A 41 12.10 -3.27 -3.66
C LEU A 41 12.10 -1.75 -3.44
N VAL A 42 11.23 -1.24 -2.56
CA VAL A 42 11.16 0.21 -2.25
C VAL A 42 12.39 0.69 -1.48
N ARG A 43 12.99 -0.16 -0.62
CA ARG A 43 14.16 0.16 0.22
C ARG A 43 14.05 1.52 0.92
N PRO A 44 13.10 1.69 1.86
CA PRO A 44 12.89 2.96 2.52
C PRO A 44 14.10 3.33 3.40
N ALA A 45 14.81 4.37 2.99
CA ALA A 45 16.07 4.78 3.63
C ALA A 45 15.86 5.10 5.12
N GLY A 46 16.75 4.57 5.97
CA GLY A 46 16.71 4.81 7.42
C GLY A 46 15.45 4.33 8.13
N THR A 47 14.61 3.52 7.47
CA THR A 47 13.30 3.10 7.99
C THR A 47 13.32 1.62 8.35
N THR A 48 13.01 1.30 9.61
CA THR A 48 12.75 -0.08 10.03
C THR A 48 11.26 -0.38 9.86
N VAL A 49 10.92 -1.42 9.11
CA VAL A 49 9.52 -1.77 8.80
C VAL A 49 9.16 -3.08 9.49
N ALA A 50 8.08 -3.08 10.27
CA ALA A 50 7.44 -4.29 10.78
C ALA A 50 6.23 -4.62 9.92
N ILE A 51 6.08 -5.90 9.54
CA ILE A 51 4.93 -6.39 8.77
C ILE A 51 4.11 -7.29 9.70
N CYS A 52 2.83 -6.96 9.86
CA CYS A 52 1.94 -7.64 10.79
C CYS A 52 0.71 -8.17 10.03
N GLY A 53 0.49 -9.48 10.13
CA GLY A 53 -0.75 -10.10 9.65
C GLY A 53 -1.92 -9.86 10.61
N GLY A 54 -3.15 -10.05 10.11
CA GLY A 54 -4.35 -10.19 10.95
C GLY A 54 -5.13 -8.90 11.24
N SER A 55 -4.86 -7.81 10.53
CA SER A 55 -5.67 -6.59 10.60
C SER A 55 -6.99 -6.72 9.83
N ARG A 56 -7.88 -5.73 9.96
CA ARG A 56 -9.13 -5.62 9.18
C ARG A 56 -8.98 -4.92 7.82
N ARG A 57 -7.90 -4.16 7.65
CA ARG A 57 -7.59 -3.37 6.45
C ARG A 57 -6.09 -3.23 6.31
N VAL A 58 -5.64 -2.96 5.08
CA VAL A 58 -4.25 -2.57 4.85
C VAL A 58 -4.05 -1.20 5.50
N LYS A 59 -3.03 -1.08 6.36
CA LYS A 59 -2.72 0.18 7.04
C LYS A 59 -1.21 0.34 7.17
N LEU A 60 -0.70 1.50 6.78
CA LEU A 60 0.65 1.90 7.10
C LEU A 60 0.63 2.94 8.23
N GLU A 61 1.41 2.69 9.27
CA GLU A 61 1.74 3.68 10.29
C GLU A 61 3.24 3.94 10.24
N ALA A 62 3.66 5.19 10.31
CA ALA A 62 5.07 5.54 10.25
C ALA A 62 5.41 6.72 11.17
N GLY A 63 6.65 6.76 11.62
CA GLY A 63 7.13 7.81 12.51
C GLY A 63 8.65 7.94 12.54
N ARG A 64 9.11 8.86 13.38
CA ARG A 64 10.53 9.02 13.69
C ARG A 64 10.89 8.24 14.96
N VAL A 65 12.09 7.68 14.97
CA VAL A 65 12.63 7.03 16.17
C VAL A 65 13.14 8.12 17.11
N TRP A 66 12.60 8.16 18.33
CA TRP A 66 13.10 9.10 19.34
C TRP A 66 14.55 8.75 19.69
N GLY A 67 15.45 9.73 19.59
CA GLY A 67 16.80 9.64 20.15
C GLY A 67 17.84 8.99 19.24
N ARG A 68 17.47 8.56 18.02
CA ARG A 68 18.40 7.97 17.04
C ARG A 68 18.80 8.89 15.87
N GLY A 69 18.46 10.18 15.94
CA GLY A 69 18.81 11.18 14.92
C GLY A 69 17.68 11.43 13.89
N PRO A 70 17.83 12.46 13.03
CA PRO A 70 16.75 12.97 12.19
C PRO A 70 16.33 12.02 11.05
N SER A 71 17.20 11.09 10.65
CA SER A 71 16.96 10.14 9.56
C SER A 71 16.43 8.78 10.02
N ALA A 72 16.42 8.49 11.33
CA ALA A 72 15.95 7.22 11.86
C ALA A 72 14.42 7.19 11.92
N ARG A 73 13.81 6.26 11.17
CA ARG A 73 12.36 6.12 11.01
C ARG A 73 11.92 4.70 11.32
N TRP A 74 10.65 4.58 11.66
CA TRP A 74 9.98 3.30 11.81
C TRP A 74 8.68 3.30 11.02
N ALA A 75 8.24 2.12 10.62
CA ALA A 75 6.91 1.91 10.08
C ALA A 75 6.34 0.55 10.44
N VAL A 76 5.02 0.46 10.50
CA VAL A 76 4.25 -0.77 10.72
C VAL A 76 3.25 -0.90 9.57
N LEU A 77 3.37 -1.99 8.82
CA LEU A 77 2.44 -2.36 7.76
C LEU A 77 1.54 -3.49 8.25
N SER A 78 0.26 -3.18 8.38
CA SER A 78 -0.78 -4.14 8.73
C SER A 78 -1.38 -4.74 7.47
N VAL A 79 -1.36 -6.08 7.33
CA VAL A 79 -1.83 -6.80 6.15
C VAL A 79 -2.96 -7.77 6.52
N PRO A 80 -4.21 -7.51 6.07
CA PRO A 80 -5.33 -8.43 6.29
C PRO A 80 -5.22 -9.67 5.41
N ARG A 81 -5.89 -10.76 5.80
CA ARG A 81 -5.83 -12.06 5.08
C ARG A 81 -6.41 -12.01 3.67
N ASP A 82 -7.27 -11.04 3.40
CA ASP A 82 -7.94 -10.82 2.13
C ASP A 82 -7.34 -9.63 1.37
N ALA A 83 -6.19 -9.08 1.79
CA ALA A 83 -5.57 -7.95 1.10
C ALA A 83 -5.31 -8.23 -0.38
N SER A 84 -5.60 -7.27 -1.26
CA SER A 84 -5.16 -7.31 -2.65
C SER A 84 -3.69 -6.92 -2.77
N ARG A 85 -2.99 -7.43 -3.80
CA ARG A 85 -1.61 -7.03 -4.09
C ARG A 85 -1.48 -5.53 -4.30
N ARG A 86 -2.45 -4.93 -5.00
CA ARG A 86 -2.49 -3.50 -5.26
C ARG A 86 -2.58 -2.70 -3.97
N ALA A 87 -3.39 -3.14 -3.01
CA ALA A 87 -3.50 -2.47 -1.73
C ALA A 87 -2.21 -2.52 -0.92
N ILE A 88 -1.56 -3.69 -0.89
CA ILE A 88 -0.25 -3.85 -0.24
C ILE A 88 0.80 -2.98 -0.93
N ALA A 89 0.88 -3.01 -2.27
CA ALA A 89 1.84 -2.23 -3.05
C ALA A 89 1.65 -0.72 -2.83
N ASN A 90 0.41 -0.23 -2.86
CA ASN A 90 0.10 1.18 -2.60
C ASN A 90 0.53 1.61 -1.19
N ALA A 91 0.23 0.80 -0.17
CA ALA A 91 0.65 1.11 1.20
C ALA A 91 2.18 1.09 1.33
N VAL A 92 2.88 0.18 0.65
CA VAL A 92 4.34 0.14 0.67
C VAL A 92 4.97 1.32 -0.07
N LEU A 93 4.34 1.84 -1.14
CA LEU A 93 4.81 3.04 -1.84
C LEU A 93 4.81 4.29 -0.96
N GLU A 94 3.93 4.37 0.05
CA GLU A 94 3.94 5.45 1.03
C GLU A 94 5.20 5.49 1.91
N LEU A 95 5.97 4.39 1.97
CA LEU A 95 7.27 4.34 2.65
C LEU A 95 8.39 5.02 1.87
N GLY A 96 8.25 5.15 0.55
CA GLY A 96 9.21 5.82 -0.32
C GLY A 96 9.21 7.32 -0.05
N ILE A 97 10.39 7.88 0.26
CA ILE A 97 10.58 9.34 0.44
C ILE A 97 10.57 10.04 -0.92
N ASP A 98 11.05 9.38 -1.97
CA ASP A 98 11.04 9.87 -3.35
C ASP A 98 9.87 9.25 -4.12
N LYS A 99 8.85 10.09 -4.41
CA LYS A 99 7.71 9.73 -5.26
C LYS A 99 8.07 9.58 -6.74
N ASP A 100 9.35 9.72 -7.09
CA ASP A 100 9.87 9.74 -8.47
C ASP A 100 10.03 8.37 -9.13
N ARG A 101 9.40 7.32 -8.59
CA ARG A 101 9.45 5.98 -9.18
C ARG A 101 8.06 5.46 -9.54
N PRO A 102 7.37 6.07 -10.51
CA PRO A 102 6.03 5.65 -10.92
C PRO A 102 6.00 4.18 -11.41
N TRP A 103 7.11 3.68 -11.93
CA TRP A 103 7.27 2.30 -12.41
C TRP A 103 7.36 1.23 -11.31
N VAL A 104 7.56 1.62 -10.04
CA VAL A 104 7.68 0.63 -8.95
C VAL A 104 6.37 -0.12 -8.74
N LEU A 105 5.23 0.55 -8.92
CA LEU A 105 3.94 -0.11 -8.85
C LEU A 105 3.81 -1.21 -9.91
N ASP A 106 4.19 -0.90 -11.16
CA ASP A 106 4.11 -1.84 -12.27
C ASP A 106 5.04 -3.04 -12.06
N VAL A 107 6.26 -2.81 -11.54
CA VAL A 107 7.20 -3.90 -11.20
C VAL A 107 6.65 -4.79 -10.09
N LEU A 108 6.05 -4.20 -9.06
CA LEU A 108 5.42 -4.97 -7.97
C LEU A 108 4.26 -5.82 -8.45
N LEU A 109 3.46 -5.30 -9.37
CA LEU A 109 2.32 -6.03 -9.94
C LEU A 109 2.76 -7.08 -10.97
N ALA A 110 3.78 -6.80 -11.78
CA ALA A 110 4.29 -7.72 -12.80
C ALA A 110 5.07 -8.89 -12.20
N GLY A 111 5.91 -8.66 -11.18
CA GLY A 111 6.69 -9.70 -10.53
C GLY A 111 5.84 -10.72 -9.75
N ALA A 112 4.63 -10.34 -9.37
CA ALA A 112 3.70 -11.21 -8.65
C ALA A 112 2.88 -12.14 -9.56
N ASN A 113 2.83 -11.86 -10.86
CA ASN A 113 2.19 -12.69 -11.88
C ASN A 113 3.14 -13.72 -12.48
N ALA A 114 4.42 -13.72 -12.09
CA ALA A 114 5.37 -14.75 -12.48
C ALA A 114 5.07 -16.03 -11.70
N GLU A 115 4.24 -16.90 -12.27
CA GLU A 115 4.12 -18.29 -11.80
C GLU A 115 5.51 -18.95 -11.80
N PRO A 116 5.84 -19.77 -10.79
CA PRO A 116 7.03 -20.60 -10.86
C PRO A 116 6.85 -21.58 -12.03
N LYS A 117 7.62 -21.42 -13.10
CA LYS A 117 7.84 -22.52 -14.05
C LYS A 117 8.62 -23.59 -13.30
N GLU A 118 7.96 -24.69 -12.95
CA GLU A 118 8.65 -25.91 -12.55
C GLU A 118 9.59 -26.37 -13.68
N PRO A 119 10.77 -26.93 -13.33
CA PRO A 119 11.79 -27.37 -14.29
C PRO A 119 11.37 -28.58 -15.12
#